data_AF-A0A2S8ZG62-F1
#
_entry.id   AF-A0A2S8ZG62-F1
#
_cell.length_a   1.000
_cell.length_b   1.000
_cell.length_c   1.000
_cell.angle_alpha   90.00
_cell.angle_beta   90.00
_cell.angle_gamma   90.00
#
_symmetry.space_group_name_H-M   'P 1'
#
loop_
_entity.id
_entity.type
_entity.pdbx_description
1 polymer ?
#
loop_
_entity_poly.entity_id
_entity_poly.type
_entity_poly.pdbx_seq_one_letter_code
_entity_poly.pdbx_strand_id
1 'polypeptide(L)'
;MISFKKILLVIFAFYSFLIFSQKRNKPVDLQIKGDYTHLPTSAVFPSLWSGFQREAIFSYDLQNKHVVISYVQQSSKKSKTVLTLYVYPKKSVDNQLLRDEFSVYETVLNQNSNKGVDLKPMFGSTANDKVKVNYIYSIFDHAMGESDFFKGVKYTDKKSLLSIYECGGWGFKIRVSSDEMTSDQLADLKTKAETYFGLLDIASKKPLPISHTPDIILSPTIKRDSMMINAVITAAQAKIKWLGENSEKKELLTGFNDMNIYSEIFATEKMIEFYKDHEKDWPMHEDTKKYFAEIIKIADNGKIKDYLYDKYNRLIHYDEGEAKKDEYLQFKTDKNITENTNEVLYKIFYNID
;
A
#
# COMPACT_ATOMS: atom_id res chain seq x y z
N MET A 1 -16.34 -6.28 52.22
CA MET A 1 -16.25 -4.84 51.88
C MET A 1 -14.94 -4.59 51.14
N ILE A 2 -14.97 -4.54 49.81
CA ILE A 2 -13.80 -4.08 49.03
C ILE A 2 -13.68 -2.59 49.31
N SER A 3 -12.59 -2.19 49.97
CA SER A 3 -12.31 -0.79 50.33
C SER A 3 -12.37 0.08 49.08
N PHE A 4 -13.10 1.20 49.15
CA PHE A 4 -13.20 2.22 48.10
C PHE A 4 -11.84 2.65 47.54
N LYS A 5 -10.77 2.57 48.37
CA LYS A 5 -9.38 2.83 47.95
C LYS A 5 -8.84 1.83 46.91
N LYS A 6 -9.24 0.55 46.98
CA LYS A 6 -8.82 -0.47 46.00
C LYS A 6 -9.49 -0.27 44.64
N ILE A 7 -10.75 0.20 44.62
CA ILE A 7 -11.48 0.52 43.40
C ILE A 7 -10.90 1.76 42.71
N LEU A 8 -10.56 2.80 43.48
CA LEU A 8 -9.95 4.03 42.95
C LEU A 8 -8.59 3.78 42.28
N LEU A 9 -7.78 2.88 42.85
CA LEU A 9 -6.45 2.53 42.34
C LEU A 9 -6.55 1.72 41.03
N VAL A 10 -7.55 0.84 40.92
CA VAL A 10 -7.86 0.13 39.66
C VAL A 10 -8.35 1.11 38.59
N ILE A 11 -9.23 2.06 38.93
CA ILE A 11 -9.71 3.07 37.98
C ILE A 11 -8.58 3.98 37.50
N PHE A 12 -7.67 4.41 38.39
CA PHE A 12 -6.49 5.21 38.01
C PHE A 12 -5.50 4.42 37.13
N ALA A 13 -5.32 3.13 37.40
CA ALA A 13 -4.51 2.24 36.56
C ALA A 13 -5.14 2.09 35.16
N PHE A 14 -6.46 1.92 35.05
CA PHE A 14 -7.13 1.85 33.75
C PHE A 14 -7.15 3.18 32.99
N TYR A 15 -7.28 4.32 33.68
CA TYR A 15 -7.24 5.64 33.05
C TYR A 15 -5.87 6.00 32.47
N SER A 16 -4.79 5.55 33.12
CA SER A 16 -3.44 5.76 32.59
C SER A 16 -3.23 5.00 31.29
N PHE A 17 -3.69 3.75 31.15
CA PHE A 17 -3.63 3.00 29.89
C PHE A 17 -4.39 3.66 28.73
N LEU A 18 -5.51 4.35 29.00
CA LEU A 18 -6.30 5.02 27.95
C LEU A 18 -5.66 6.31 27.40
N ILE A 19 -4.81 6.99 28.19
CA ILE A 19 -4.10 8.21 27.74
C ILE A 19 -2.93 7.85 26.82
N PHE A 20 -2.31 6.68 27.00
CA PHE A 20 -1.13 6.30 26.22
C PHE A 20 -1.43 6.00 24.74
N SER A 21 -2.67 5.69 24.34
CA SER A 21 -3.01 5.41 22.92
C SER A 21 -3.55 6.62 22.13
N GLN A 22 -3.41 7.85 22.63
CA GLN A 22 -4.01 9.02 22.00
C GLN A 22 -3.18 9.54 20.81
N LYS A 23 -3.86 9.70 19.66
CA LYS A 23 -3.34 10.47 18.52
C LYS A 23 -3.20 11.93 18.91
N ARG A 24 -2.21 12.64 18.37
CA ARG A 24 -2.12 14.09 18.54
C ARG A 24 -3.18 14.75 17.65
N ASN A 25 -3.79 15.82 18.15
CA ASN A 25 -4.73 16.63 17.35
C ASN A 25 -4.04 17.30 16.15
N LYS A 26 -2.74 17.58 16.26
CA LYS A 26 -1.87 18.09 15.20
C LYS A 26 -0.47 17.49 15.34
N PRO A 27 0.28 17.30 14.23
CA PRO A 27 1.66 16.86 14.31
C PRO A 27 2.51 17.84 15.13
N VAL A 28 3.47 17.31 15.89
CA VAL A 28 4.41 18.09 16.70
C VAL A 28 5.82 17.86 16.19
N ASP A 29 6.55 18.95 15.94
CA ASP A 29 7.99 18.89 15.67
C ASP A 29 8.75 18.59 16.96
N LEU A 30 9.54 17.50 16.98
CA LEU A 30 10.23 17.00 18.17
C LEU A 30 11.47 17.82 18.58
N GLN A 31 11.91 18.81 17.79
CA GLN A 31 13.04 19.71 18.12
C GLN A 31 14.33 18.98 18.57
N ILE A 32 14.67 17.87 17.90
CA ILE A 32 15.86 17.07 18.23
C ILE A 32 17.09 17.66 17.53
N LYS A 33 18.16 17.98 18.27
CA LYS A 33 19.40 18.58 17.73
C LYS A 33 20.43 17.56 17.21
N GLY A 34 20.46 16.36 17.77
CA GLY A 34 21.37 15.28 17.38
C GLY A 34 20.67 14.13 16.66
N ASP A 35 21.25 12.94 16.69
CA ASP A 35 20.63 11.75 16.12
C ASP A 35 19.31 11.42 16.82
N TYR A 36 18.30 11.08 16.04
CA TYR A 36 17.01 10.64 16.54
C TYR A 36 16.88 9.14 16.33
N THR A 37 16.74 8.38 17.41
CA THR A 37 16.44 6.95 17.32
C THR A 37 14.95 6.74 17.46
N HIS A 38 14.30 6.22 16.42
CA HIS A 38 12.91 5.80 16.48
C HIS A 38 12.83 4.47 17.23
N LEU A 39 12.70 4.56 18.56
CA LEU A 39 12.77 3.43 19.50
C LEU A 39 11.97 2.18 19.06
N PRO A 40 10.72 2.29 18.58
CA PRO A 40 9.93 1.11 18.20
C PRO A 40 10.53 0.29 17.06
N THR A 41 11.29 0.94 16.17
CA THR A 41 11.93 0.29 15.02
C THR A 41 13.44 0.16 15.15
N SER A 42 14.03 0.86 16.12
CA SER A 42 15.48 1.05 16.28
C SER A 42 16.17 1.80 15.12
N ALA A 43 15.42 2.31 14.13
CA ALA A 43 15.98 3.11 13.05
C ALA A 43 16.57 4.44 13.57
N VAL A 44 17.77 4.77 13.11
CA VAL A 44 18.48 5.99 13.49
C VAL A 44 18.41 7.00 12.35
N PHE A 45 17.94 8.19 12.68
CA PHE A 45 17.82 9.33 11.80
C PHE A 45 18.84 10.39 12.24
N PRO A 46 20.05 10.44 11.65
CA PRO A 46 21.08 11.37 12.07
C PRO A 46 20.74 12.81 11.69
N SER A 47 21.45 13.79 12.26
CA SER A 47 21.28 15.20 11.87
C SER A 47 21.80 15.49 10.46
N LEU A 48 22.81 14.76 9.99
CA LEU A 48 23.38 14.85 8.64
C LEU A 48 23.52 13.44 8.05
N TRP A 49 23.00 13.22 6.85
CA TRP A 49 23.10 11.94 6.15
C TRP A 49 23.36 12.14 4.66
N SER A 50 24.45 11.59 4.15
CA SER A 50 24.78 11.62 2.70
C SER A 50 24.71 13.03 2.07
N GLY A 51 25.09 14.07 2.83
CA GLY A 51 25.01 15.47 2.39
C GLY A 51 23.64 16.13 2.54
N PHE A 52 22.63 15.41 3.04
CA PHE A 52 21.35 15.96 3.42
C PHE A 52 21.33 16.34 4.91
N GLN A 53 20.94 17.58 5.19
CA GLN A 53 20.70 18.05 6.54
C GLN A 53 19.27 17.69 6.96
N ARG A 54 19.09 17.07 8.13
CA ARG A 54 17.76 16.84 8.69
C ARG A 54 17.12 18.18 9.05
N GLU A 55 15.94 18.43 8.51
CA GLU A 55 15.20 19.68 8.71
C GLU A 55 14.19 19.53 9.85
N ALA A 56 13.37 18.47 9.83
CA ALA A 56 12.32 18.29 10.82
C ALA A 56 12.05 16.81 11.13
N ILE A 57 11.51 16.58 12.33
CA ILE A 57 10.90 15.30 12.72
C ILE A 57 9.52 15.59 13.29
N PHE A 58 8.50 15.28 12.51
CA PHE A 58 7.11 15.42 12.94
C PHE A 58 6.60 14.12 13.53
N SER A 59 6.04 14.19 14.74
CA SER A 59 5.34 13.08 15.39
C SER A 59 3.84 13.30 15.38
N TYR A 60 3.08 12.25 15.08
CA TYR A 60 1.61 12.28 14.97
C TYR A 60 0.90 11.61 16.15
N ASP A 61 1.63 10.95 17.05
CA ASP A 61 1.11 10.33 18.26
C ASP A 61 2.01 10.62 19.46
N LEU A 62 1.47 10.45 20.68
CA LEU A 62 2.21 10.76 21.90
C LEU A 62 3.39 9.82 22.14
N GLN A 63 3.37 8.60 21.59
CA GLN A 63 4.43 7.61 21.74
C GLN A 63 5.52 7.76 20.66
N ASN A 64 5.35 8.71 19.73
CA ASN A 64 6.23 8.92 18.59
C ASN A 64 6.45 7.66 17.75
N LYS A 65 5.41 6.81 17.61
CA LYS A 65 5.43 5.61 16.75
C LYS A 65 5.18 5.96 15.28
N HIS A 66 4.44 7.01 15.02
CA HIS A 66 4.15 7.61 13.73
C HIS A 66 4.98 8.88 13.60
N VAL A 67 6.06 8.78 12.86
CA VAL A 67 6.99 9.87 12.60
C VAL A 67 7.18 10.10 11.11
N VAL A 68 7.40 11.35 10.76
CA VAL A 68 7.79 11.81 9.43
C VAL A 68 9.06 12.62 9.57
N ILE A 69 10.10 12.20 8.86
CA ILE A 69 11.43 12.81 8.93
C ILE A 69 11.73 13.44 7.58
N SER A 70 12.09 14.73 7.56
CA SER A 70 12.52 15.43 6.36
C SER A 70 14.02 15.74 6.39
N TYR A 71 14.65 15.53 5.24
CA TYR A 71 16.05 15.77 4.95
C TYR A 71 16.13 16.69 3.73
N VAL A 72 16.94 17.73 3.81
CA VAL A 72 17.12 18.71 2.74
C VAL A 72 18.57 18.75 2.31
N GLN A 73 18.80 18.65 1.00
CA GLN A 73 20.07 18.95 0.36
C GLN A 73 19.86 20.15 -0.55
N GLN A 74 20.60 21.23 -0.28
CA GLN A 74 20.51 22.47 -1.04
C GLN A 74 21.79 22.65 -1.87
N SER A 75 21.70 22.52 -3.19
CA SER A 75 22.83 22.73 -4.10
C SER A 75 23.03 24.22 -4.43
N SER A 76 21.95 25.01 -4.39
CA SER A 76 22.00 26.46 -4.58
C SER A 76 20.84 27.17 -3.85
N LYS A 77 20.82 28.51 -3.85
CA LYS A 77 19.69 29.28 -3.28
C LYS A 77 18.33 28.93 -3.90
N LYS A 78 18.29 28.34 -5.10
CA LYS A 78 17.05 28.03 -5.84
C LYS A 78 16.81 26.54 -6.07
N SER A 79 17.80 25.68 -5.83
CA SER A 79 17.68 24.24 -6.03
C SER A 79 17.78 23.50 -4.71
N LYS A 80 16.73 22.72 -4.42
CA LYS A 80 16.64 21.86 -3.24
C LYS A 80 16.20 20.46 -3.66
N THR A 81 16.75 19.47 -2.97
CA THR A 81 16.21 18.11 -2.93
C THR A 81 15.71 17.85 -1.52
N VAL A 82 14.46 17.41 -1.41
CA VAL A 82 13.83 17.05 -0.15
C VAL A 82 13.56 15.56 -0.15
N LEU A 83 14.16 14.84 0.80
CA LEU A 83 13.88 13.45 1.12
C LEU A 83 12.98 13.39 2.35
N THR A 84 11.83 12.73 2.23
CA THR A 84 10.90 12.53 3.33
C THR A 84 10.68 11.05 3.59
N LEU A 85 10.90 10.63 4.82
CA LEU A 85 10.73 9.26 5.30
C LEU A 85 9.53 9.20 6.23
N TYR A 86 8.63 8.25 5.98
CA TYR A 86 7.46 8.02 6.82
C TYR A 86 7.62 6.68 7.51
N VAL A 87 7.40 6.64 8.83
CA VAL A 87 7.37 5.41 9.63
C VAL A 87 6.15 5.47 10.53
N TYR A 88 5.25 4.49 10.45
CA TYR A 88 4.03 4.47 11.27
C TYR A 88 3.52 3.06 11.52
N PRO A 89 2.88 2.78 12.67
CA PRO A 89 2.33 1.46 12.94
C PRO A 89 1.05 1.25 12.12
N LYS A 90 0.86 0.03 11.61
CA LYS A 90 -0.37 -0.45 11.00
C LYS A 90 -1.16 -1.27 12.00
N LYS A 91 -2.49 -1.13 11.97
CA LYS A 91 -3.43 -1.93 12.76
C LYS A 91 -3.88 -3.20 12.03
N SER A 92 -3.92 -3.11 10.71
CA SER A 92 -4.21 -4.22 9.82
C SER A 92 -3.35 -4.09 8.58
N VAL A 93 -3.03 -5.22 7.97
CA VAL A 93 -2.36 -5.30 6.68
C VAL A 93 -3.21 -6.17 5.80
N ASP A 94 -3.69 -5.62 4.69
CA ASP A 94 -4.49 -6.33 3.69
C ASP A 94 -3.73 -6.45 2.37
N ASN A 95 -4.18 -7.38 1.51
CA ASN A 95 -3.52 -7.65 0.24
C ASN A 95 -3.56 -6.50 -0.77
N GLN A 96 -4.45 -5.52 -0.62
CA GLN A 96 -4.55 -4.38 -1.53
C GLN A 96 -3.69 -3.17 -1.08
N LEU A 97 -3.02 -3.28 0.07
CA LEU A 97 -2.35 -2.18 0.76
C LEU A 97 -1.45 -1.33 -0.15
N LEU A 98 -0.56 -1.96 -0.92
CA LEU A 98 0.36 -1.23 -1.82
C LEU A 98 -0.41 -0.48 -2.92
N ARG A 99 -1.42 -1.12 -3.52
CA ARG A 99 -2.24 -0.51 -4.59
C ARG A 99 -3.01 0.69 -4.07
N ASP A 100 -3.66 0.51 -2.92
CA ASP A 100 -4.47 1.55 -2.30
C ASP A 100 -3.62 2.76 -1.93
N GLU A 101 -2.47 2.56 -1.28
CA GLU A 101 -1.59 3.67 -0.89
C GLU A 101 -0.97 4.39 -2.10
N PHE A 102 -0.69 3.66 -3.19
CA PHE A 102 -0.16 4.25 -4.43
C PHE A 102 -1.23 5.05 -5.17
N SER A 103 -2.44 4.50 -5.33
CA SER A 103 -3.59 5.16 -5.99
C SER A 103 -4.03 6.42 -5.25
N VAL A 104 -4.09 6.37 -3.92
CA VAL A 104 -4.41 7.54 -3.09
C VAL A 104 -3.36 8.63 -3.28
N TYR A 105 -2.08 8.26 -3.41
CA TYR A 105 -1.05 9.26 -3.65
C TYR A 105 -1.17 9.90 -5.02
N GLU A 106 -1.42 9.14 -6.08
CA GLU A 106 -1.66 9.68 -7.42
C GLU A 106 -2.83 10.67 -7.43
N THR A 107 -3.92 10.32 -6.75
CA THR A 107 -5.10 11.18 -6.62
C THR A 107 -4.73 12.51 -5.95
N VAL A 108 -4.05 12.45 -4.79
CA VAL A 108 -3.62 13.64 -4.05
C VAL A 108 -2.60 14.46 -4.85
N LEU A 109 -1.69 13.80 -5.57
CA LEU A 109 -0.70 14.46 -6.43
C LEU A 109 -1.40 15.28 -7.52
N ASN A 110 -2.34 14.68 -8.23
CA ASN A 110 -3.08 15.32 -9.32
C ASN A 110 -3.99 16.46 -8.83
N GLN A 111 -4.50 16.39 -7.60
CA GLN A 111 -5.24 17.52 -6.99
C GLN A 111 -4.36 18.74 -6.68
N ASN A 112 -3.05 18.54 -6.47
CA ASN A 112 -2.10 19.58 -6.07
C ASN A 112 -1.14 19.99 -7.19
N SER A 113 -1.29 19.39 -8.37
CA SER A 113 -0.48 19.66 -9.58
C SER A 113 -1.32 20.43 -10.59
N ASN A 114 -0.70 21.33 -11.36
CA ASN A 114 -1.36 21.98 -12.50
C ASN A 114 -1.22 21.19 -13.82
N LYS A 115 -0.53 20.04 -13.79
CA LYS A 115 -0.39 19.09 -14.89
C LYS A 115 -0.87 17.71 -14.41
N GLY A 116 -1.62 17.01 -15.26
CA GLY A 116 -1.94 15.60 -15.01
C GLY A 116 -0.66 14.77 -14.98
N VAL A 117 -0.48 13.98 -13.93
CA VAL A 117 0.62 13.05 -13.73
C VAL A 117 0.04 11.64 -13.76
N ASP A 118 0.51 10.84 -14.69
CA ASP A 118 0.24 9.39 -14.78
C ASP A 118 1.40 8.66 -14.11
N LEU A 119 1.18 8.13 -12.91
CA LEU A 119 2.22 7.45 -12.14
C LEU A 119 2.44 6.04 -12.68
N LYS A 120 3.51 5.87 -13.46
CA LYS A 120 3.92 4.54 -13.93
C LYS A 120 4.49 3.72 -12.76
N PRO A 121 3.84 2.63 -12.34
CA PRO A 121 4.32 1.83 -11.23
C PRO A 121 5.50 0.96 -11.67
N MET A 122 6.47 0.83 -10.78
CA MET A 122 7.56 -0.14 -10.86
C MET A 122 7.52 -0.99 -9.61
N PHE A 123 7.72 -2.30 -9.77
CA PHE A 123 7.65 -3.27 -8.70
C PHE A 123 9.03 -3.81 -8.38
N GLY A 124 9.27 -4.16 -7.13
CA GLY A 124 10.52 -4.82 -6.74
C GLY A 124 10.44 -5.43 -5.36
N SER A 125 11.52 -6.10 -4.98
CA SER A 125 11.66 -6.68 -3.66
C SER A 125 13.10 -6.57 -3.17
N THR A 126 13.26 -6.56 -1.85
CA THR A 126 14.56 -6.63 -1.19
C THR A 126 14.47 -7.59 -0.01
N ALA A 127 15.53 -8.32 0.28
CA ALA A 127 15.48 -9.42 1.24
C ALA A 127 16.79 -9.57 2.03
N ASN A 128 16.67 -10.15 3.22
CA ASN A 128 17.76 -10.74 3.99
C ASN A 128 17.35 -12.13 4.50
N ASP A 129 18.11 -12.69 5.45
CA ASP A 129 17.85 -14.01 6.03
C ASP A 129 16.54 -14.08 6.83
N LYS A 130 15.96 -12.95 7.24
CA LYS A 130 14.79 -12.88 8.12
C LYS A 130 13.50 -12.56 7.38
N VAL A 131 13.55 -11.59 6.45
CA VAL A 131 12.38 -11.01 5.79
C VAL A 131 12.65 -10.67 4.33
N LYS A 132 11.58 -10.62 3.52
CA LYS A 132 11.60 -10.15 2.12
C LYS A 132 10.48 -9.14 1.91
N VAL A 133 10.86 -7.87 1.75
CA VAL A 133 9.95 -6.73 1.60
C VAL A 133 9.69 -6.48 0.13
N ASN A 134 8.41 -6.54 -0.28
CA ASN A 134 7.97 -6.08 -1.59
C ASN A 134 7.64 -4.58 -1.55
N TYR A 135 7.79 -3.92 -2.69
CA TYR A 135 7.49 -2.50 -2.82
C TYR A 135 6.97 -2.14 -4.21
N ILE A 136 6.21 -1.04 -4.23
CA ILE A 136 5.81 -0.31 -5.43
C ILE A 136 6.44 1.07 -5.38
N TYR A 137 7.01 1.51 -6.50
CA TYR A 137 7.62 2.82 -6.59
C TYR A 137 7.41 3.46 -7.95
N SER A 138 7.60 4.76 -8.06
CA SER A 138 7.55 5.50 -9.31
C SER A 138 8.47 6.70 -9.25
N ILE A 139 9.06 7.03 -10.40
CA ILE A 139 9.83 8.25 -10.62
C ILE A 139 9.13 9.01 -11.73
N PHE A 140 8.79 10.27 -11.46
CA PHE A 140 7.91 11.04 -12.31
C PHE A 140 8.22 12.54 -12.22
N ASP A 141 7.84 13.26 -13.26
CA ASP A 141 7.88 14.71 -13.29
C ASP A 141 6.49 15.26 -12.90
N HIS A 142 6.45 16.31 -12.10
CA HIS A 142 5.21 17.00 -11.74
C HIS A 142 5.46 18.48 -11.50
N ALA A 143 4.40 19.27 -11.52
CA ALA A 143 4.46 20.70 -11.28
C ALA A 143 3.73 21.03 -9.98
N MET A 144 4.46 21.11 -8.87
CA MET A 144 3.87 21.28 -7.55
C MET A 144 3.56 22.76 -7.27
N GLY A 145 2.34 23.03 -6.79
CA GLY A 145 1.96 24.36 -6.31
C GLY A 145 2.66 24.68 -4.99
N GLU A 146 3.48 25.72 -4.98
CA GLU A 146 4.04 26.33 -3.77
C GLU A 146 3.37 27.69 -3.53
N SER A 147 3.19 28.09 -2.27
CA SER A 147 2.63 29.41 -1.96
C SER A 147 3.56 30.51 -2.45
N ASP A 148 3.02 31.43 -3.25
CA ASP A 148 3.74 32.61 -3.73
C ASP A 148 3.13 33.86 -3.11
N PHE A 149 3.95 34.60 -2.36
CA PHE A 149 3.52 35.79 -1.63
C PHE A 149 2.84 36.85 -2.53
N PHE A 150 3.19 36.90 -3.82
CA PHE A 150 2.64 37.88 -4.76
C PHE A 150 1.61 37.29 -5.72
N LYS A 151 1.65 35.97 -5.98
CA LYS A 151 0.84 35.31 -7.03
C LYS A 151 -0.13 34.24 -6.51
N GLY A 152 -0.26 34.09 -5.19
CA GLY A 152 -1.09 33.07 -4.55
C GLY A 152 -0.44 31.69 -4.58
N VAL A 153 -0.30 31.11 -5.77
CA VAL A 153 0.36 29.81 -5.98
C VAL A 153 1.27 29.88 -7.20
N LYS A 154 2.53 29.49 -7.02
CA LYS A 154 3.50 29.30 -8.10
C LYS A 154 3.77 27.82 -8.27
N TYR A 155 3.59 27.34 -9.48
CA TYR A 155 3.91 25.96 -9.84
C TYR A 155 5.37 25.85 -10.25
N THR A 156 6.07 24.87 -9.69
CA THR A 156 7.46 24.56 -10.02
C THR A 156 7.58 23.13 -10.49
N ASP A 157 8.23 22.93 -11.65
CA ASP A 157 8.51 21.59 -12.16
C ASP A 157 9.54 20.92 -11.24
N LYS A 158 9.26 19.68 -10.86
CA LYS A 158 10.07 18.86 -9.97
C LYS A 158 10.14 17.45 -10.51
N LYS A 159 11.31 16.83 -10.39
CA LYS A 159 11.43 15.38 -10.50
C LYS A 159 11.24 14.76 -9.14
N SER A 160 10.37 13.76 -9.06
CA SER A 160 9.96 13.15 -7.80
C SER A 160 10.07 11.64 -7.82
N LEU A 161 10.20 11.09 -6.62
CA LEU A 161 10.17 9.66 -6.36
C LEU A 161 9.16 9.38 -5.26
N LEU A 162 8.38 8.33 -5.45
CA LEU A 162 7.53 7.71 -4.44
C LEU A 162 7.95 6.25 -4.32
N SER A 163 8.17 5.75 -3.11
CA SER A 163 8.33 4.32 -2.86
C SER A 163 7.57 3.90 -1.61
N ILE A 164 6.77 2.85 -1.71
CA ILE A 164 5.86 2.34 -0.66
C ILE A 164 6.16 0.86 -0.46
N TYR A 165 6.29 0.44 0.79
CA TYR A 165 6.82 -0.86 1.15
C TYR A 165 5.85 -1.67 2.02
N GLU A 166 5.85 -2.98 1.84
CA GLU A 166 5.20 -3.93 2.74
C GLU A 166 6.14 -4.29 3.88
N CYS A 167 5.98 -3.67 5.05
CA CYS A 167 6.90 -3.82 6.19
C CYS A 167 6.22 -4.47 7.40
N GLY A 168 5.36 -5.46 7.16
CA GLY A 168 4.57 -6.12 8.18
C GLY A 168 3.66 -5.12 8.88
N GLY A 169 3.65 -5.15 10.21
CA GLY A 169 2.92 -4.23 11.07
C GLY A 169 3.42 -2.77 11.04
N TRP A 170 4.40 -2.43 10.20
CA TRP A 170 4.85 -1.07 9.96
C TRP A 170 4.50 -0.59 8.54
N GLY A 171 4.10 0.67 8.43
CA GLY A 171 4.15 1.44 7.21
C GLY A 171 5.50 2.12 7.10
N PHE A 172 6.17 1.90 5.97
CA PHE A 172 7.38 2.61 5.59
C PHE A 172 7.20 3.17 4.18
N LYS A 173 7.61 4.42 3.99
CA LYS A 173 7.48 5.10 2.70
C LYS A 173 8.57 6.15 2.53
N ILE A 174 9.08 6.23 1.31
CA ILE A 174 10.06 7.22 0.89
C ILE A 174 9.40 8.14 -0.14
N ARG A 175 9.54 9.45 0.05
CA ARG A 175 9.24 10.46 -0.96
C ARG A 175 10.46 11.32 -1.21
N VAL A 176 10.71 11.63 -2.47
CA VAL A 176 11.73 12.60 -2.85
C VAL A 176 11.11 13.62 -3.80
N SER A 177 11.48 14.89 -3.64
CA SER A 177 11.22 15.95 -4.62
C SER A 177 12.51 16.70 -4.85
N SER A 178 12.90 16.87 -6.12
CA SER A 178 14.16 17.49 -6.52
C SER A 178 13.96 18.46 -7.66
N ASP A 179 14.70 19.57 -7.59
CA ASP A 179 14.85 20.54 -8.68
C ASP A 179 15.81 20.08 -9.80
N GLU A 180 16.79 19.23 -9.48
CA GLU A 180 17.94 18.98 -10.37
C GLU A 180 18.29 17.50 -10.56
N MET A 181 17.86 16.59 -9.66
CA MET A 181 18.24 15.18 -9.78
C MET A 181 17.61 14.51 -11.01
N THR A 182 18.39 13.66 -11.68
CA THR A 182 17.91 12.77 -12.74
C THR A 182 17.16 11.56 -12.16
N SER A 183 16.48 10.80 -13.02
CA SER A 183 15.77 9.58 -12.59
C SER A 183 16.73 8.55 -11.97
N ASP A 184 17.91 8.37 -12.56
CA ASP A 184 18.92 7.43 -12.05
C ASP A 184 19.45 7.86 -10.68
N GLN A 185 19.69 9.16 -10.49
CA GLN A 185 20.12 9.69 -9.18
C GLN A 185 19.06 9.50 -8.10
N LEU A 186 17.77 9.64 -8.44
CA LEU A 186 16.68 9.36 -7.51
C LEU A 186 16.56 7.87 -7.19
N ALA A 187 16.73 7.00 -8.17
CA ALA A 187 16.76 5.54 -7.96
C ALA A 187 17.92 5.14 -7.03
N ASP A 188 19.11 5.67 -7.25
CA ASP A 188 20.28 5.46 -6.38
C ASP A 188 20.03 5.98 -4.96
N LEU A 189 19.42 7.16 -4.82
CA LEU A 189 19.08 7.75 -3.52
C LEU A 189 18.08 6.87 -2.76
N LYS A 190 17.08 6.31 -3.45
CA LYS A 190 16.14 5.34 -2.87
C LYS A 190 16.88 4.14 -2.30
N THR A 191 17.76 3.49 -3.07
CA THR A 191 18.51 2.31 -2.61
C THR A 191 19.45 2.63 -1.44
N LYS A 192 20.12 3.79 -1.47
CA LYS A 192 20.94 4.27 -0.35
C LYS A 192 20.10 4.48 0.92
N ALA A 193 18.93 5.10 0.79
CA ALA A 193 18.03 5.35 1.91
C ALA A 193 17.48 4.04 2.49
N GLU A 194 17.02 3.11 1.65
CA GLU A 194 16.56 1.78 2.08
C GLU A 194 17.60 1.05 2.93
N THR A 195 18.85 1.06 2.46
CA THR A 195 19.97 0.39 3.12
C THR A 195 20.33 1.06 4.43
N TYR A 196 20.50 2.39 4.44
CA TYR A 196 20.97 3.11 5.62
C TYR A 196 19.92 3.16 6.74
N PHE A 197 18.66 3.47 6.41
CA PHE A 197 17.59 3.57 7.41
C PHE A 197 17.04 2.20 7.83
N GLY A 198 17.61 1.11 7.29
CA GLY A 198 17.34 -0.25 7.73
C GLY A 198 15.93 -0.74 7.40
N LEU A 199 15.50 -0.60 6.13
CA LEU A 199 14.18 -1.06 5.68
C LEU A 199 13.83 -2.49 6.16
N LEU A 200 14.77 -3.42 5.95
CA LEU A 200 14.59 -4.82 6.34
C LEU A 200 14.57 -5.01 7.86
N ASP A 201 15.33 -4.19 8.60
CA ASP A 201 15.32 -4.21 10.05
C ASP A 201 13.98 -3.73 10.58
N ILE A 202 13.45 -2.62 10.05
CA ILE A 202 12.12 -2.08 10.38
C ILE A 202 11.05 -3.16 10.18
N ALA A 203 11.04 -3.79 8.99
CA ALA A 203 10.07 -4.83 8.65
C ALA A 203 10.16 -6.04 9.60
N SER A 204 11.36 -6.40 10.06
CA SER A 204 11.56 -7.52 10.98
C SER A 204 11.07 -7.29 12.41
N LYS A 205 10.81 -6.03 12.82
CA LYS A 205 10.40 -5.71 14.20
C LYS A 205 8.95 -6.09 14.52
N LYS A 206 8.08 -6.11 13.51
CA LYS A 206 6.66 -6.40 13.69
C LYS A 206 6.14 -7.25 12.51
N PRO A 207 6.58 -8.51 12.38
CA PRO A 207 6.15 -9.37 11.29
C PRO A 207 4.66 -9.72 11.39
N LEU A 208 4.08 -10.14 10.27
CA LEU A 208 2.70 -10.62 10.21
C LEU A 208 2.54 -11.97 10.92
N PRO A 209 1.39 -12.23 11.56
CA PRO A 209 1.13 -13.46 12.32
C PRO A 209 0.73 -14.64 11.41
N ILE A 210 1.63 -15.03 10.49
CA ILE A 210 1.39 -16.03 9.44
C ILE A 210 1.07 -17.46 9.93
N SER A 211 1.16 -17.72 11.24
CA SER A 211 0.69 -18.96 11.84
C SER A 211 -0.83 -19.06 11.87
N HIS A 212 -1.53 -17.93 11.75
CA HIS A 212 -2.98 -17.87 11.64
C HIS A 212 -3.38 -17.70 10.18
N THR A 213 -4.53 -18.27 9.81
CA THR A 213 -5.16 -17.98 8.53
C THR A 213 -5.59 -16.52 8.52
N PRO A 214 -5.31 -15.74 7.45
CA PRO A 214 -5.76 -14.37 7.37
C PRO A 214 -7.29 -14.32 7.32
N ASP A 215 -7.85 -13.25 7.89
CA ASP A 215 -9.29 -12.99 7.87
C ASP A 215 -9.73 -12.54 6.47
N ILE A 216 -10.97 -12.85 6.10
CA ILE A 216 -11.58 -12.45 4.83
C ILE A 216 -12.62 -11.37 5.12
N ILE A 217 -12.51 -10.23 4.45
CA ILE A 217 -13.56 -9.20 4.41
C ILE A 217 -14.21 -9.19 3.03
N LEU A 218 -15.53 -9.26 3.02
CA LEU A 218 -16.36 -9.31 1.80
C LEU A 218 -16.94 -7.94 1.50
N SER A 219 -16.95 -7.55 0.21
CA SER A 219 -17.63 -6.33 -0.24
C SER A 219 -19.14 -6.40 0.10
N PRO A 220 -19.79 -5.28 0.48
CA PRO A 220 -21.24 -5.25 0.64
C PRO A 220 -22.00 -5.67 -0.63
N THR A 221 -21.42 -5.42 -1.81
CA THR A 221 -22.07 -5.68 -3.11
C THR A 221 -22.27 -7.15 -3.42
N ILE A 222 -21.45 -8.03 -2.84
CA ILE A 222 -21.58 -9.48 -3.06
C ILE A 222 -22.61 -10.15 -2.16
N LYS A 223 -23.13 -9.44 -1.14
CA LYS A 223 -24.10 -9.99 -0.18
C LYS A 223 -25.53 -10.08 -0.74
N ARG A 224 -25.69 -9.96 -2.06
CA ARG A 224 -26.99 -9.94 -2.75
C ARG A 224 -27.61 -11.32 -2.86
N ASP A 225 -26.79 -12.35 -3.08
CA ASP A 225 -27.24 -13.74 -3.10
C ASP A 225 -26.16 -14.71 -2.63
N SER A 226 -26.58 -15.93 -2.31
CA SER A 226 -25.70 -16.98 -1.78
C SER A 226 -24.65 -17.44 -2.79
N MET A 227 -24.96 -17.44 -4.09
CA MET A 227 -24.00 -17.87 -5.11
C MET A 227 -22.78 -16.95 -5.12
N MET A 228 -23.00 -15.64 -5.21
CA MET A 228 -21.92 -14.66 -5.24
C MET A 228 -21.09 -14.71 -3.95
N ILE A 229 -21.73 -14.82 -2.78
CA ILE A 229 -21.01 -14.94 -1.50
C ILE A 229 -20.09 -16.17 -1.50
N ASN A 230 -20.62 -17.36 -1.82
CA ASN A 230 -19.85 -18.59 -1.69
C ASN A 230 -18.74 -18.70 -2.75
N ALA A 231 -18.99 -18.23 -3.98
CA ALA A 231 -17.97 -18.18 -5.02
C ALA A 231 -16.82 -17.25 -4.64
N VAL A 232 -17.11 -16.08 -4.06
CA VAL A 232 -16.09 -15.13 -3.62
C VAL A 232 -15.32 -15.63 -2.39
N ILE A 233 -15.98 -16.30 -1.44
CA ILE A 233 -15.29 -16.97 -0.33
C ILE A 233 -14.34 -18.04 -0.86
N THR A 234 -14.79 -18.83 -1.86
CA THR A 234 -13.97 -19.86 -2.50
C THR A 234 -12.74 -19.24 -3.17
N ALA A 235 -12.92 -18.12 -3.89
CA ALA A 235 -11.81 -17.36 -4.48
C ALA A 235 -10.80 -16.88 -3.43
N ALA A 236 -11.29 -16.30 -2.34
CA ALA A 236 -10.44 -15.80 -1.25
C ALA A 236 -9.66 -16.93 -0.56
N GLN A 237 -10.31 -18.06 -0.26
CA GLN A 237 -9.66 -19.24 0.31
C GLN A 237 -8.62 -19.85 -0.64
N ALA A 238 -8.94 -19.93 -1.93
CA ALA A 238 -8.01 -20.37 -2.97
C ALA A 238 -6.77 -19.48 -3.04
N LYS A 239 -6.95 -18.16 -2.94
CA LYS A 239 -5.84 -17.21 -2.90
C LYS A 239 -4.95 -17.39 -1.68
N ILE A 240 -5.55 -17.52 -0.48
CA ILE A 240 -4.82 -17.78 0.77
C ILE A 240 -3.97 -19.04 0.64
N LYS A 241 -4.57 -20.12 0.12
CA LYS A 241 -3.88 -21.39 -0.12
C LYS A 241 -2.72 -21.21 -1.10
N TRP A 242 -2.96 -20.56 -2.24
CA TRP A 242 -1.95 -20.33 -3.25
C TRP A 242 -0.74 -19.56 -2.69
N LEU A 243 -1.00 -18.49 -1.92
CA LEU A 243 0.04 -17.69 -1.27
C LEU A 243 0.85 -18.53 -0.26
N GLY A 244 0.19 -19.40 0.50
CA GLY A 244 0.88 -20.30 1.45
C GLY A 244 1.77 -21.34 0.77
N GLU A 245 1.42 -21.76 -0.45
CA GLU A 245 2.14 -22.80 -1.21
C GLU A 245 3.24 -22.22 -2.13
N ASN A 246 3.09 -20.98 -2.61
CA ASN A 246 3.93 -20.42 -3.67
C ASN A 246 4.78 -19.21 -3.21
N SER A 247 4.52 -18.64 -2.04
CA SER A 247 5.31 -17.53 -1.51
C SER A 247 6.34 -17.99 -0.48
N GLU A 248 7.49 -17.32 -0.42
CA GLU A 248 8.48 -17.60 0.61
C GLU A 248 7.94 -17.21 2.00
N LYS A 249 8.22 -18.02 3.03
CA LYS A 249 7.81 -17.69 4.41
C LYS A 249 8.24 -16.28 4.83
N LYS A 250 9.47 -15.88 4.49
CA LYS A 250 10.04 -14.57 4.83
C LYS A 250 9.34 -13.38 4.14
N GLU A 251 8.65 -13.65 3.03
CA GLU A 251 7.85 -12.67 2.28
C GLU A 251 6.48 -12.48 2.92
N LEU A 252 5.85 -13.60 3.30
CA LEU A 252 4.56 -13.58 4.02
C LEU A 252 4.66 -12.90 5.39
N LEU A 253 5.85 -12.87 6.01
CA LEU A 253 6.08 -12.14 7.26
C LEU A 253 5.94 -10.62 7.11
N THR A 254 5.95 -10.08 5.90
CA THR A 254 5.96 -8.62 5.69
C THR A 254 4.77 -8.10 4.88
N GLY A 255 4.05 -8.95 4.16
CA GLY A 255 2.92 -8.53 3.33
C GLY A 255 2.26 -9.67 2.60
N PHE A 256 1.33 -9.32 1.72
CA PHE A 256 0.83 -10.23 0.70
C PHE A 256 1.40 -9.68 -0.61
N ASN A 257 2.25 -10.43 -1.31
CA ASN A 257 2.75 -10.01 -2.63
C ASN A 257 1.66 -10.08 -3.69
N ASP A 258 0.63 -9.26 -3.51
CA ASP A 258 -0.56 -9.31 -4.31
C ASP A 258 -0.34 -8.68 -5.68
N MET A 259 0.73 -7.88 -5.79
CA MET A 259 1.21 -7.33 -7.06
C MET A 259 1.57 -8.44 -8.05
N ASN A 260 1.91 -9.65 -7.57
CA ASN A 260 2.04 -10.80 -8.43
C ASN A 260 0.66 -11.31 -8.89
N ILE A 261 0.40 -11.18 -10.20
CA ILE A 261 -0.87 -11.50 -10.82
C ILE A 261 -1.32 -12.96 -10.69
N TYR A 262 -0.40 -13.91 -10.49
CA TYR A 262 -0.73 -15.33 -10.53
C TYR A 262 -1.66 -15.79 -9.40
N SER A 263 -1.56 -15.18 -8.22
CA SER A 263 -2.48 -15.49 -7.12
C SER A 263 -3.92 -15.07 -7.44
N GLU A 264 -4.09 -13.97 -8.17
CA GLU A 264 -5.40 -13.44 -8.59
C GLU A 264 -6.01 -14.22 -9.74
N ILE A 265 -5.19 -14.69 -10.69
CA ILE A 265 -5.62 -15.60 -11.75
C ILE A 265 -6.19 -16.86 -11.12
N PHE A 266 -5.43 -17.50 -10.23
CA PHE A 266 -5.84 -18.73 -9.57
C PHE A 266 -7.14 -18.55 -8.76
N ALA A 267 -7.25 -17.44 -8.03
CA ALA A 267 -8.46 -17.11 -7.28
C ALA A 267 -9.69 -16.92 -8.19
N THR A 268 -9.51 -16.23 -9.32
CA THR A 268 -10.57 -15.99 -10.31
C THR A 268 -11.00 -17.28 -10.99
N GLU A 269 -10.06 -18.14 -11.38
CA GLU A 269 -10.36 -19.47 -11.94
C GLU A 269 -11.16 -20.32 -10.95
N LYS A 270 -10.79 -20.33 -9.67
CA LYS A 270 -11.53 -21.06 -8.63
C LYS A 270 -12.92 -20.49 -8.35
N MET A 271 -13.09 -19.17 -8.49
CA MET A 271 -14.41 -18.53 -8.43
C MET A 271 -15.31 -19.01 -9.57
N ILE A 272 -14.77 -19.10 -10.80
CA ILE A 272 -15.49 -19.56 -11.99
C ILE A 272 -15.83 -21.05 -11.89
N GLU A 273 -14.88 -21.88 -11.46
CA GLU A 273 -15.08 -23.33 -11.24
C GLU A 273 -16.22 -23.57 -10.26
N PHE A 274 -16.19 -22.89 -9.11
CA PHE A 274 -17.26 -23.00 -8.11
C PHE A 274 -18.63 -22.64 -8.69
N TYR A 275 -18.72 -21.53 -9.43
CA TYR A 275 -19.97 -21.12 -10.08
C TYR A 275 -20.48 -22.20 -11.04
N LYS A 276 -19.61 -22.74 -11.90
CA LYS A 276 -19.98 -23.76 -12.89
C LYS A 276 -20.50 -25.04 -12.23
N ASP A 277 -19.88 -25.46 -11.13
CA ASP A 277 -20.25 -26.68 -10.42
C ASP A 277 -21.57 -26.56 -9.65
N HIS A 278 -21.93 -25.35 -9.21
CA HIS A 278 -23.07 -25.10 -8.32
C HIS A 278 -24.15 -24.23 -8.96
N GLU A 279 -24.13 -24.01 -10.28
CA GLU A 279 -25.02 -23.08 -11.00
C GLU A 279 -26.51 -23.32 -10.70
N LYS A 280 -26.86 -24.57 -10.39
CA LYS A 280 -28.25 -25.01 -10.13
C LYS A 280 -28.60 -25.08 -8.64
N ASP A 281 -27.64 -24.85 -7.75
CA ASP A 281 -27.79 -25.11 -6.32
C ASP A 281 -28.48 -23.95 -5.59
N TRP A 282 -28.42 -22.73 -6.15
CA TRP A 282 -29.00 -21.54 -5.55
C TRP A 282 -29.77 -20.68 -6.55
N PRO A 283 -30.85 -20.00 -6.10
CA PRO A 283 -31.44 -18.91 -6.87
C PRO A 283 -30.44 -17.75 -6.97
N MET A 284 -30.29 -17.20 -8.18
CA MET A 284 -29.31 -16.14 -8.47
C MET A 284 -30.00 -14.86 -8.91
N HIS A 285 -29.47 -13.73 -8.45
CA HIS A 285 -29.85 -12.43 -8.97
C HIS A 285 -29.34 -12.24 -10.41
N GLU A 286 -30.05 -11.47 -11.24
CA GLU A 286 -29.66 -11.25 -12.64
C GLU A 286 -28.28 -10.60 -12.77
N ASP A 287 -27.93 -9.68 -11.87
CA ASP A 287 -26.59 -9.10 -11.80
C ASP A 287 -25.49 -10.15 -11.57
N THR A 288 -25.75 -11.17 -10.75
CA THR A 288 -24.79 -12.25 -10.46
C THR A 288 -24.59 -13.12 -11.70
N LYS A 289 -25.70 -13.52 -12.35
CA LYS A 289 -25.63 -14.26 -13.63
C LYS A 289 -24.86 -13.47 -14.68
N LYS A 290 -25.14 -12.17 -14.79
CA LYS A 290 -24.44 -11.27 -15.72
C LYS A 290 -22.95 -11.18 -15.40
N TYR A 291 -22.59 -10.99 -14.13
CA TYR A 291 -21.20 -10.95 -13.68
C TYR A 291 -20.44 -12.22 -14.09
N PHE A 292 -20.97 -13.40 -13.76
CA PHE A 292 -20.33 -14.67 -14.10
C PHE A 292 -20.29 -14.92 -15.60
N ALA A 293 -21.34 -14.58 -16.35
CA ALA A 293 -21.34 -14.68 -17.81
C ALA A 293 -20.24 -13.82 -18.45
N GLU A 294 -20.00 -12.60 -17.94
CA GLU A 294 -18.93 -11.72 -18.41
C GLU A 294 -17.54 -12.24 -18.03
N ILE A 295 -17.34 -12.66 -16.78
CA ILE A 295 -16.07 -13.22 -16.29
C ILE A 295 -15.71 -14.54 -17.00
N ILE A 296 -16.69 -15.43 -17.22
CA ILE A 296 -16.49 -16.66 -17.99
C ILE A 296 -16.11 -16.33 -19.43
N LYS A 297 -16.77 -15.35 -20.06
CA LYS A 297 -16.42 -14.94 -21.42
C LYS A 297 -14.99 -14.39 -21.50
N ILE A 298 -14.55 -13.62 -20.51
CA ILE A 298 -13.15 -13.17 -20.40
C ILE A 298 -12.20 -14.38 -20.29
N ALA A 299 -12.52 -15.33 -19.42
CA ALA A 299 -11.71 -16.52 -19.19
C ALA A 299 -11.59 -17.41 -20.43
N ASP A 300 -12.71 -17.72 -21.09
CA ASP A 300 -12.77 -18.57 -22.28
C ASP A 300 -12.02 -17.97 -23.49
N ASN A 301 -11.79 -16.65 -23.49
CA ASN A 301 -10.99 -15.95 -24.50
C ASN A 301 -9.52 -15.76 -24.08
N GLY A 302 -9.09 -16.33 -22.95
CA GLY A 302 -7.71 -16.21 -22.46
C GLY A 302 -7.33 -14.80 -21.98
N LYS A 303 -8.31 -13.97 -21.61
CA LYS A 303 -8.14 -12.55 -21.28
C LYS A 303 -8.08 -12.24 -19.78
N ILE A 304 -7.95 -13.25 -18.90
CA ILE A 304 -7.92 -13.04 -17.43
C ILE A 304 -6.82 -12.06 -17.02
N LYS A 305 -5.61 -12.18 -17.59
CA LYS A 305 -4.49 -11.28 -17.24
C LYS A 305 -4.79 -9.82 -17.61
N ASP A 306 -5.30 -9.61 -18.82
CA ASP A 306 -5.67 -8.29 -19.33
C ASP A 306 -6.81 -7.68 -18.48
N TYR A 307 -7.79 -8.52 -18.10
CA TYR A 307 -8.87 -8.16 -17.16
C TYR A 307 -8.34 -7.73 -15.80
N LEU A 308 -7.43 -8.50 -15.18
CA LEU A 308 -6.88 -8.15 -13.87
C LEU A 308 -6.04 -6.87 -13.93
N TYR A 309 -5.34 -6.63 -15.03
CA TYR A 309 -4.60 -5.40 -15.26
C TYR A 309 -5.51 -4.18 -15.37
N ASP A 310 -6.62 -4.29 -16.10
CA ASP A 310 -7.67 -3.26 -16.17
C ASP A 310 -8.32 -3.03 -14.80
N LYS A 311 -8.79 -4.11 -14.15
CA LYS A 311 -9.42 -4.10 -12.83
C LYS A 311 -8.62 -3.36 -11.78
N TYR A 312 -7.31 -3.58 -11.75
CA TYR A 312 -6.42 -2.98 -10.76
C TYR A 312 -5.76 -1.69 -11.24
N ASN A 313 -6.31 -1.03 -12.26
CA ASN A 313 -5.79 0.24 -12.79
C ASN A 313 -4.28 0.17 -13.06
N ARG A 314 -3.80 -0.94 -13.63
CA ARG A 314 -2.37 -1.18 -13.96
C ARG A 314 -1.45 -1.34 -12.74
N LEU A 315 -1.97 -1.32 -11.52
CA LEU A 315 -1.22 -1.53 -10.29
C LEU A 315 -1.06 -3.02 -9.98
N ILE A 316 -0.61 -3.79 -10.98
CA ILE A 316 -0.34 -5.22 -10.85
C ILE A 316 0.77 -5.58 -11.83
N HIS A 317 1.64 -6.52 -11.44
CA HIS A 317 2.77 -6.92 -12.26
C HIS A 317 2.31 -7.79 -13.43
N TYR A 318 2.26 -7.17 -14.61
CA TYR A 318 2.00 -7.82 -15.89
C TYR A 318 2.79 -7.11 -17.00
N ASP A 319 3.91 -7.69 -17.41
CA ASP A 319 4.87 -7.05 -18.31
C ASP A 319 4.25 -6.71 -19.68
N GLU A 320 3.34 -7.54 -20.19
CA GLU A 320 2.64 -7.29 -21.45
C GLU A 320 1.39 -6.41 -21.30
N GLY A 321 1.02 -6.01 -20.08
CA GLY A 321 -0.23 -5.33 -19.78
C GLY A 321 -0.41 -4.01 -20.51
N GLU A 322 0.64 -3.16 -20.52
CA GLU A 322 0.55 -1.87 -21.20
C GLU A 322 0.41 -2.02 -22.72
N ALA A 323 1.10 -2.98 -23.32
CA ALA A 323 1.04 -3.23 -24.76
C ALA A 323 -0.32 -3.80 -25.21
N LYS A 324 -1.04 -4.51 -24.32
CA LYS A 324 -2.34 -5.14 -24.60
C LYS A 324 -3.55 -4.32 -24.17
N LYS A 325 -3.34 -3.19 -23.49
CA LYS A 325 -4.42 -2.37 -22.92
C LYS A 325 -5.47 -1.99 -23.96
N ASP A 326 -5.04 -1.44 -25.10
CA ASP A 326 -5.98 -0.95 -26.12
C ASP A 326 -6.73 -2.10 -26.81
N GLU A 327 -6.05 -3.23 -27.03
CA GLU A 327 -6.67 -4.46 -27.53
C GLU A 327 -7.75 -4.98 -26.57
N TYR A 328 -7.47 -4.95 -25.26
CA TYR A 328 -8.43 -5.39 -24.25
C TYR A 328 -9.63 -4.43 -24.12
N LEU A 329 -9.42 -3.12 -24.25
CA LEU A 329 -10.52 -2.14 -24.29
C LEU A 329 -11.43 -2.36 -25.51
N GLN A 330 -10.84 -2.68 -26.68
CA GLN A 330 -11.61 -3.03 -27.86
C GLN A 330 -12.39 -4.33 -27.63
N PHE A 331 -11.76 -5.36 -27.05
CA PHE A 331 -12.43 -6.61 -26.69
C PHE A 331 -13.62 -6.39 -25.74
N LYS A 332 -13.48 -5.55 -24.70
CA LYS A 332 -14.58 -5.18 -23.79
C LYS A 332 -15.75 -4.57 -24.56
N THR A 333 -15.45 -3.67 -25.49
CA THR A 333 -16.46 -3.01 -26.35
C THR A 333 -17.16 -4.03 -27.25
N ASP A 334 -16.40 -4.85 -27.98
CA ASP A 334 -16.92 -5.84 -28.93
C ASP A 334 -17.76 -6.93 -28.25
N LYS A 335 -17.42 -7.28 -27.00
CA LYS A 335 -18.10 -8.32 -26.23
C LYS A 335 -19.13 -7.79 -25.24
N ASN A 336 -19.33 -6.47 -25.21
CA ASN A 336 -20.23 -5.75 -24.31
C ASN A 336 -20.02 -6.11 -22.82
N ILE A 337 -18.75 -6.15 -22.41
CA ILE A 337 -18.34 -6.39 -21.01
C ILE A 337 -18.49 -5.10 -20.22
N THR A 338 -19.10 -5.17 -19.04
CA THR A 338 -19.36 -4.00 -18.20
C THR A 338 -18.26 -3.73 -17.17
N GLU A 339 -18.15 -2.47 -16.75
CA GLU A 339 -17.22 -2.04 -15.67
C GLU A 339 -17.53 -2.66 -14.31
N ASN A 340 -18.74 -3.21 -14.10
CA ASN A 340 -19.10 -3.87 -12.84
C ASN A 340 -18.18 -5.06 -12.53
N THR A 341 -17.54 -5.65 -13.55
CA THR A 341 -16.57 -6.72 -13.37
C THR A 341 -15.30 -6.27 -12.63
N ASN A 342 -15.00 -4.97 -12.60
CA ASN A 342 -13.79 -4.40 -12.01
C ASN A 342 -13.88 -4.19 -10.48
N GLU A 343 -15.00 -4.52 -9.85
CA GLU A 343 -15.14 -4.35 -8.40
C GLU A 343 -14.20 -5.27 -7.58
N VAL A 344 -13.62 -4.73 -6.51
CA VAL A 344 -12.89 -5.52 -5.50
C VAL A 344 -13.90 -6.21 -4.59
N LEU A 345 -14.07 -7.51 -4.79
CA LEU A 345 -15.12 -8.30 -4.14
C LEU A 345 -14.76 -8.74 -2.71
N TYR A 346 -13.46 -8.84 -2.41
CA TYR A 346 -12.96 -9.21 -1.09
C TYR A 346 -11.56 -8.64 -0.85
N LYS A 347 -11.16 -8.61 0.42
CA LYS A 347 -9.76 -8.50 0.83
C LYS A 347 -9.44 -9.58 1.83
N ILE A 348 -8.18 -10.01 1.86
CA ILE A 348 -7.63 -10.85 2.92
C ILE A 348 -6.69 -9.99 3.76
N PHE A 349 -6.69 -10.19 5.07
CA PHE A 349 -5.92 -9.32 5.95
C PHE A 349 -5.48 -10.01 7.25
N TYR A 350 -4.45 -9.45 7.85
CA TYR A 350 -4.04 -9.73 9.21
C TYR A 350 -4.32 -8.52 10.10
N ASN A 351 -4.92 -8.76 11.26
CA ASN A 351 -4.89 -7.81 12.36
C ASN A 351 -3.51 -7.83 13.03
N ILE A 352 -3.04 -6.65 13.42
CA ILE A 352 -1.75 -6.46 14.05
C ILE A 352 -1.99 -5.89 15.44
N ASP A 353 -1.69 -6.70 16.46
CA ASP A 353 -1.79 -6.32 17.88
C ASP A 353 -0.83 -5.18 18.28
#